data_AF-A0A0D3LL27-F1
#
_entry.id   AF-A0A0D3LL27-F1
#
_cell.length_a   1.000
_cell.length_b   1.000
_cell.length_c   1.000
_cell.angle_alpha   90.00
_cell.angle_beta   90.00
_cell.angle_gamma   90.00
#
_symmetry.space_group_name_H-M   'P 1'
#
loop_
_entity.id
_entity.type
_entity.pdbx_description
1 polymer ?
#
loop_
_entity_poly.entity_id
_entity_poly.type
_entity_poly.pdbx_seq_one_letter_code
_entity_poly.pdbx_strand_id
1 'polypeptide(L)'
;MLIRNCGLRDIQFITGVHRQTVLKILGQKVQQLSFKHWQSSYDLVQIDELYSFMKSKENKQWLLYAYAPETDEILARGAQPGSGATEA
;
A
#
# COMPACT_ATOMS: atom_id res chain seq x y z
N MET A 1 -1.03 3.72 4.95
CA MET A 1 -0.59 4.05 6.32
C MET A 1 0.88 4.45 6.26
N LEU A 2 1.32 5.46 7.00
CA LEU A 2 2.75 5.80 7.05
C LEU A 2 3.46 4.83 8.01
N ILE A 3 4.77 4.60 7.81
CA ILE A 3 5.56 3.59 8.55
C ILE A 3 5.42 3.72 10.08
N ARG A 4 5.22 4.94 10.60
CA ARG A 4 5.06 5.23 12.03
C ARG A 4 3.61 5.52 12.45
N ASN A 5 2.66 5.18 11.61
CA ASN A 5 1.23 5.46 11.79
C ASN A 5 0.86 6.94 12.05
N CYS A 6 1.72 7.89 11.65
CA CYS A 6 1.42 9.32 11.80
C CYS A 6 0.37 9.76 10.78
N GLY A 7 -0.64 10.53 11.21
CA GLY A 7 -1.56 11.18 10.29
C GLY A 7 -0.89 12.34 9.55
N LEU A 8 -1.42 12.70 8.38
CA LEU A 8 -0.93 13.88 7.63
C LEU A 8 -1.06 15.19 8.43
N ARG A 9 -2.08 15.28 9.31
CA ARG A 9 -2.25 16.42 10.23
C ARG A 9 -1.14 16.47 11.27
N ASP A 10 -0.78 15.34 11.84
CA ASP A 10 0.28 15.24 12.85
C ASP A 10 1.63 15.58 12.23
N ILE A 11 1.88 15.13 11.01
CA ILE A 11 3.09 15.50 10.27
C ILE A 11 3.15 17.01 10.06
N GLN A 12 2.05 17.63 9.62
CA GLN A 12 2.01 19.08 9.46
C GLN A 12 2.29 19.78 10.80
N PHE A 13 1.71 19.30 11.90
CA PHE A 13 1.90 19.88 13.23
C PHE A 13 3.35 19.75 13.71
N ILE A 14 3.94 18.56 13.60
CA ILE A 14 5.29 18.25 14.10
C ILE A 14 6.38 18.89 13.23
N THR A 15 6.22 18.88 11.90
CA THR A 15 7.27 19.28 10.95
C THR A 15 7.09 20.69 10.39
N GLY A 16 5.91 21.29 10.53
CA GLY A 16 5.55 22.54 9.85
C GLY A 16 5.31 22.39 8.33
N VAL A 17 5.51 21.20 7.75
CA VAL A 17 5.33 20.97 6.32
C VAL A 17 3.85 20.86 5.97
N HIS A 18 3.41 21.66 5.00
CA HIS A 18 2.02 21.66 4.56
C HIS A 18 1.56 20.28 4.04
N ARG A 19 0.34 19.85 4.40
CA ARG A 19 -0.24 18.55 4.02
C ARG A 19 -0.12 18.23 2.53
N GLN A 20 -0.37 19.21 1.67
CA GLN A 20 -0.30 19.01 0.22
C GLN A 20 1.12 18.69 -0.26
N THR A 21 2.13 19.29 0.36
CA THR A 21 3.54 19.02 0.07
C THR A 21 3.89 17.60 0.49
N VAL A 22 3.45 17.16 1.67
CA VAL A 22 3.62 15.78 2.14
C VAL A 22 2.99 14.79 1.15
N LEU A 23 1.75 15.02 0.73
CA LEU A 23 1.06 14.18 -0.26
C LEU A 23 1.81 14.12 -1.60
N LYS A 24 2.32 15.25 -2.09
CA LYS A 24 3.10 15.32 -3.34
C LYS A 24 4.37 14.48 -3.25
N ILE A 25 5.13 14.61 -2.15
CA ILE A 25 6.35 13.84 -1.91
C ILE A 25 6.04 12.35 -1.85
N LEU A 26 4.99 11.96 -1.11
CA LEU A 26 4.55 10.56 -1.03
C LEU A 26 4.17 10.01 -2.40
N GLY A 27 3.42 10.76 -3.20
CA GLY A 27 3.04 10.35 -4.56
C GLY A 27 4.26 10.12 -5.46
N GLN A 28 5.24 11.03 -5.43
CA GLN A 28 6.49 10.88 -6.17
C GLN A 28 7.29 9.66 -5.71
N LYS A 29 7.38 9.43 -4.39
CA LYS A 29 8.07 8.25 -3.84
C LYS A 29 7.38 6.95 -4.25
N VAL A 30 6.06 6.91 -4.25
CA VAL A 30 5.29 5.73 -4.70
C VAL A 30 5.54 5.43 -6.17
N GLN A 31 5.66 6.44 -7.03
CA GLN A 31 6.00 6.25 -8.45
C GLN A 31 7.42 5.71 -8.66
N GLN A 32 8.33 5.99 -7.73
CA GLN A 32 9.71 5.48 -7.77
C GLN A 32 9.84 4.05 -7.21
N LEU A 33 8.79 3.52 -6.56
CA LEU A 33 8.80 2.14 -6.11
C LEU A 33 8.78 1.22 -7.33
N SER A 34 9.86 0.48 -7.50
CA SER A 34 9.97 -0.62 -8.46
C SER A 34 10.10 -1.91 -7.68
N PHE A 35 9.40 -2.95 -8.14
CA PHE A 35 9.65 -4.31 -7.67
C PHE A 35 10.94 -4.76 -8.33
N LYS A 36 12.01 -4.84 -7.56
CA LYS A 36 13.23 -5.51 -7.96
C LYS A 36 13.18 -6.90 -7.35
N HIS A 37 13.38 -7.90 -8.19
CA HIS A 37 13.46 -9.29 -7.77
C HIS A 37 14.94 -9.66 -7.72
N TRP A 38 15.44 -10.12 -6.57
CA TRP A 38 16.84 -10.56 -6.47
C TRP A 38 17.08 -11.95 -7.04
N GLN A 39 16.03 -12.77 -7.16
CA GLN A 39 16.12 -14.14 -7.65
C GLN A 39 15.19 -14.36 -8.85
N SER A 40 15.56 -15.32 -9.71
CA SER A 40 14.74 -15.78 -10.83
C SER A 40 13.63 -16.74 -10.40
N SER A 41 13.76 -17.36 -9.24
CA SER A 41 12.84 -18.34 -8.67
C SER A 41 12.91 -18.29 -7.15
N TYR A 42 11.78 -18.53 -6.49
CA TYR A 42 11.64 -18.55 -5.03
C TYR A 42 11.00 -19.88 -4.63
N ASP A 43 11.50 -20.50 -3.56
CA ASP A 43 10.96 -21.77 -3.09
C ASP A 43 9.64 -21.56 -2.32
N LEU A 44 9.53 -20.45 -1.60
CA LEU A 44 8.32 -20.03 -0.89
C LEU A 44 7.87 -18.62 -1.28
N VAL A 45 6.60 -18.51 -1.67
CA VAL A 45 5.91 -17.23 -1.85
C VAL A 45 4.66 -17.20 -0.98
N GLN A 46 4.57 -16.21 -0.12
CA GLN A 46 3.40 -15.92 0.70
C GLN A 46 2.48 -14.95 -0.04
N ILE A 47 1.22 -15.31 -0.16
CA ILE A 47 0.18 -14.45 -0.73
C ILE A 47 -0.75 -14.05 0.41
N ASP A 48 -0.99 -12.76 0.54
CA ASP A 48 -1.85 -12.22 1.59
C ASP A 48 -2.71 -11.07 1.04
N GLU A 49 -3.82 -10.83 1.72
CA GLU A 49 -4.83 -9.86 1.34
C GLU A 49 -5.11 -8.87 2.47
N LEU A 50 -5.26 -7.61 2.10
CA LEU A 50 -5.75 -6.58 3.01
C LEU A 50 -6.77 -5.72 2.29
N TYR A 51 -7.71 -5.15 3.04
CA TYR A 51 -8.67 -4.21 2.48
C TYR A 51 -8.73 -2.92 3.28
N SER A 52 -9.15 -1.86 2.60
CA SER A 52 -9.51 -0.59 3.24
C SER A 52 -10.66 0.07 2.50
N PHE A 53 -11.37 0.93 3.20
CA PHE A 53 -12.38 1.80 2.61
C PHE A 53 -11.72 3.05 2.02
N MET A 54 -12.13 3.45 0.82
CA MET A 54 -11.56 4.62 0.14
C MET A 54 -12.65 5.66 -0.14
N LYS A 55 -12.51 6.86 0.43
CA LYS A 55 -13.50 7.98 0.41
C LYS A 55 -14.83 7.70 1.13
N SER A 56 -15.43 6.53 0.93
CA SER A 56 -16.67 6.09 1.58
C SER A 56 -16.55 4.66 2.11
N LYS A 57 -17.40 4.27 3.07
CA LYS A 57 -17.47 2.91 3.62
C LYS A 57 -18.04 1.87 2.65
N GLU A 58 -18.74 2.33 1.62
CA GLU A 58 -19.27 1.45 0.56
C GLU A 58 -18.17 1.08 -0.44
N ASN A 59 -17.14 1.92 -0.57
CA ASN A 59 -16.03 1.69 -1.48
C ASN A 59 -14.91 0.91 -0.78
N LYS A 60 -15.13 -0.40 -0.59
CA LYS A 60 -14.09 -1.34 -0.14
C LYS A 60 -13.11 -1.57 -1.30
N GLN A 61 -11.81 -1.46 -1.02
CA GLN A 61 -10.73 -1.74 -1.97
C GLN A 61 -9.83 -2.81 -1.38
N TRP A 62 -9.56 -3.85 -2.15
CA TRP A 62 -8.67 -4.95 -1.79
C TRP A 62 -7.28 -4.70 -2.37
N LEU A 63 -6.27 -5.06 -1.59
CA LEU A 63 -4.88 -5.10 -1.98
C LEU A 63 -4.40 -6.53 -1.71
N LEU A 64 -4.05 -7.23 -2.79
CA LEU A 64 -3.38 -8.51 -2.73
C LEU A 64 -1.89 -8.29 -2.96
N TYR A 65 -1.04 -8.96 -2.21
CA TYR A 65 0.40 -8.88 -2.41
C TYR A 65 1.06 -10.25 -2.28
N ALA A 66 2.17 -10.42 -3.01
CA ALA A 66 3.03 -11.58 -2.95
C ALA A 66 4.34 -11.18 -2.29
N TYR A 67 4.78 -11.94 -1.30
CA TYR A 67 5.97 -11.70 -0.49
C TYR A 67 6.85 -12.94 -0.44
N ALA A 68 8.16 -12.76 -0.61
CA ALA A 68 9.17 -13.79 -0.44
C ALA A 68 9.85 -13.61 0.93
N PRO A 69 9.61 -14.50 1.90
CA PRO A 69 10.24 -14.40 3.23
C PRO A 69 11.76 -14.64 3.18
N GLU A 70 12.22 -15.41 2.20
CA GLU A 70 13.64 -15.76 2.03
C GLU A 70 14.51 -14.55 1.74
N THR A 71 14.01 -13.61 0.92
CA THR A 71 14.71 -12.38 0.54
C THR A 71 14.17 -11.13 1.22
N ASP A 72 13.07 -11.25 1.98
CA ASP A 72 12.35 -10.11 2.55
C ASP A 72 11.85 -9.11 1.48
N GLU A 73 11.36 -9.64 0.36
CA GLU A 73 10.94 -8.85 -0.80
C GLU A 73 9.45 -8.95 -1.11
N ILE A 74 8.84 -7.82 -1.51
CA ILE A 74 7.51 -7.82 -2.14
C ILE A 74 7.70 -8.10 -3.63
N LEU A 75 7.18 -9.22 -4.11
CA LEU A 75 7.33 -9.66 -5.50
C LEU A 75 6.30 -9.01 -6.43
N ALA A 76 5.07 -8.86 -5.96
CA ALA A 76 3.97 -8.28 -6.75
C ALA A 76 2.89 -7.69 -5.83
N ARG A 77 2.10 -6.76 -6.38
CA ARG A 77 0.85 -6.30 -5.75
C ARG A 77 -0.23 -6.06 -6.79
N GLY A 78 -1.46 -6.39 -6.46
CA GLY A 78 -2.66 -6.08 -7.23
C GLY A 78 -3.67 -5.34 -6.37
N ALA A 79 -4.34 -4.34 -6.91
CA ALA A 79 -5.48 -3.71 -6.27
C ALA A 79 -6.74 -4.06 -7.04
N GLN A 80 -7.79 -4.47 -6.33
CA GLN A 80 -9.10 -4.72 -6.93
C GLN A 80 -10.19 -3.94 -6.19
N PRO A 81 -11.14 -3.34 -6.92
CA PRO A 81 -12.33 -2.80 -6.29
C PRO A 81 -13.09 -3.96 -5.65
N GLY A 82 -13.51 -3.78 -4.40
CA GLY A 82 -14.45 -4.67 -3.77
C GLY A 82 -15.74 -4.62 -4.57
N SER A 83 -16.17 -5.76 -5.10
CA SER A 83 -17.48 -5.91 -5.73
C SER A 83 -18.55 -5.51 -4.72
N GLY A 84 -19.08 -4.29 -4.85
CA GLY A 84 -20.28 -3.85 -4.12
C GLY A 84 -21.56 -4.51 -4.64
N ALA A 85 -21.48 -5.73 -5.17
CA ALA A 85 -22.60 -6.47 -5.73
C ALA A 85 -22.55 -7.92 -5.24
N THR A 86 -23.66 -8.32 -4.60
CA THR A 86 -24.06 -9.69 -4.26
C THR A 86 -23.52 -10.28 -2.97
N GLU A 87 -23.82 -9.65 -1.83
CA GLU A 87 -24.24 -10.40 -0.63
C GLU A 87 -25.45 -9.66 -0.04
N ALA A 88 -26.64 -10.11 -0.44
CA ALA A 88 -27.93 -9.75 0.12
C ALA A 88 -28.57 -11.03 0.68
#